data_AF-A0A3N5G9X0-F1
#
_entry.id   AF-A0A3N5G9X0-F1
#
_cell.length_a   1.000
_cell.length_b   1.000
_cell.length_c   1.000
_cell.angle_alpha   90.00
_cell.angle_beta   90.00
_cell.angle_gamma   90.00
#
_symmetry.space_group_name_H-M   'P 1'
#
loop_
_entity.id
_entity.type
_entity.pdbx_description
1 polymer ?
#
loop_
_entity_poly.entity_id
_entity_poly.type
_entity_poly.pdbx_seq_one_letter_code
_entity_poly.pdbx_strand_id
1 'polypeptide(L)'
;RYNGPVVFFSAPHFKREVLAAAAAAGPDLRWFVIDLLPVSQIDATGLFAIRDAFDTLRARGIVVAAAGRDTEWADRSARRDLSGVLTGIRFFPTLRLAELACREELRQPPTAGAGD
;
A
#
# COMPACT_ATOMS: atom_id res chain seq x y z
N ARG A 1 -2.02 -9.82 -2.57
CA ARG A 1 -3.26 -9.85 -1.76
C ARG A 1 -2.94 -10.43 -0.40
N TYR A 2 -3.46 -9.86 0.69
CA TYR A 2 -3.21 -10.38 2.04
C TYR A 2 -4.53 -10.84 2.67
N ASN A 3 -4.62 -12.11 3.05
CA ASN A 3 -5.83 -12.67 3.65
C ASN A 3 -5.57 -12.90 5.13
N GLY A 4 -6.12 -12.04 5.99
CA GLY A 4 -6.01 -12.16 7.44
C GLY A 4 -6.04 -10.82 8.17
N PRO A 5 -6.20 -10.83 9.50
CA PRO A 5 -6.13 -9.61 10.30
C PRO A 5 -4.70 -9.05 10.31
N VAL A 6 -4.57 -7.73 10.37
CA VAL A 6 -3.30 -7.04 10.57
C VAL A 6 -3.34 -6.40 11.95
N VAL A 7 -2.98 -7.19 12.96
CA VAL A 7 -3.06 -6.84 14.38
C VAL A 7 -1.74 -7.14 15.07
N PHE A 8 -1.55 -6.78 16.33
CA PHE A 8 -0.24 -6.84 17.00
C PHE A 8 0.53 -8.18 16.81
N PHE A 9 -0.15 -9.33 16.88
CA PHE A 9 0.50 -10.64 16.75
C PHE A 9 0.76 -11.04 15.29
N SER A 10 -0.01 -10.53 14.33
CA SER A 10 0.11 -10.84 12.90
C SER A 10 0.88 -9.77 12.12
N ALA A 11 1.13 -8.61 12.72
CA ALA A 11 1.83 -7.49 12.12
C ALA A 11 3.25 -7.85 11.62
N PRO A 12 4.10 -8.59 12.39
CA PRO A 12 5.41 -9.01 11.89
C PRO A 12 5.30 -9.95 10.69
N HIS A 13 4.29 -10.84 10.70
CA HIS A 13 4.01 -11.74 9.58
C HIS A 13 3.62 -10.95 8.33
N PHE A 14 2.70 -9.98 8.46
CA PHE A 14 2.31 -9.08 7.37
C PHE A 14 3.51 -8.38 6.74
N LYS A 15 4.39 -7.77 7.55
CA LYS A 15 5.57 -7.06 7.03
C LYS A 15 6.48 -7.99 6.23
N ARG A 16 6.72 -9.20 6.74
CA ARG A 16 7.54 -10.21 6.04
C ARG A 16 6.95 -10.60 4.70
N GLU A 17 5.65 -10.86 4.63
CA GLU A 17 4.97 -11.24 3.39
C GLU A 17 5.02 -10.12 2.34
N VAL A 18 4.82 -8.87 2.75
CA VAL A 18 4.93 -7.71 1.84
C VAL A 18 6.33 -7.59 1.25
N LEU A 19 7.36 -7.66 2.09
CA LEU A 19 8.74 -7.54 1.65
C LEU A 19 9.20 -8.74 0.81
N ALA A 20 8.74 -9.95 1.17
CA ALA A 20 9.01 -11.16 0.39
C ALA A 20 8.36 -11.09 -0.99
N ALA A 21 7.12 -10.64 -1.08
CA ALA A 21 6.42 -10.46 -2.36
C ALA A 21 7.12 -9.41 -3.24
N ALA A 22 7.57 -8.30 -2.66
CA ALA A 22 8.31 -7.28 -3.38
C ALA A 22 9.68 -7.80 -3.87
N ALA A 23 10.39 -8.55 -3.02
CA ALA A 23 11.68 -9.16 -3.40
C ALA A 23 11.51 -10.21 -4.52
N ALA A 24 10.45 -11.02 -4.46
CA ALA A 24 10.16 -12.03 -5.46
C ALA A 24 9.82 -11.44 -6.84
N ALA A 25 9.27 -10.22 -6.88
CA ALA A 25 9.00 -9.51 -8.14
C ALA A 25 10.27 -9.01 -8.85
N GLY A 26 11.39 -8.92 -8.14
CA GLY A 26 12.68 -8.51 -8.70
C GLY A 26 12.97 -7.00 -8.64
N PRO A 27 14.14 -6.58 -9.14
CA PRO A 27 14.63 -5.21 -9.03
C PRO A 27 13.86 -4.19 -9.88
N ASP A 28 13.16 -4.63 -10.93
CA ASP A 28 12.39 -3.78 -11.83
C ASP A 28 10.98 -3.45 -11.31
N LEU A 29 10.68 -3.81 -10.06
CA LEU A 29 9.40 -3.53 -9.44
C LEU A 29 9.21 -2.02 -9.26
N ARG A 30 8.35 -1.43 -10.10
CA ARG A 30 8.01 0.02 -10.01
C ARG A 30 6.77 0.29 -9.16
N TRP A 31 5.87 -0.67 -9.07
CA TRP A 31 4.56 -0.52 -8.42
C TRP A 31 4.25 -1.72 -7.55
N PHE A 32 3.85 -1.47 -6.32
CA PHE A 32 3.36 -2.49 -5.39
C PHE A 32 1.93 -2.16 -4.97
N VAL A 33 0.99 -2.99 -5.41
CA VAL A 33 -0.43 -2.87 -5.06
C VAL A 33 -0.80 -3.98 -4.09
N ILE A 34 -1.30 -3.62 -2.90
CA ILE A 34 -1.84 -4.59 -1.95
C ILE A 34 -3.35 -4.53 -1.87
N ASP A 35 -3.97 -5.69 -2.01
CA ASP A 35 -5.40 -5.88 -1.76
C ASP A 35 -5.62 -6.14 -0.26
N LEU A 36 -6.22 -5.13 0.40
CA LEU A 36 -6.62 -5.12 1.80
C LEU A 36 -8.15 -5.25 1.97
N LEU A 37 -8.93 -5.39 0.88
CA LEU A 37 -10.36 -5.70 0.98
C LEU A 37 -10.69 -6.94 1.83
N PRO A 38 -9.94 -8.06 1.76
CA PRO A 38 -10.20 -9.24 2.58
C PRO A 38 -9.66 -9.13 4.02
N VAL A 39 -9.03 -8.01 4.39
CA VAL A 39 -8.52 -7.81 5.75
C VAL A 39 -9.69 -7.54 6.69
N SER A 40 -9.95 -8.49 7.58
CA SER A 40 -11.09 -8.45 8.50
C SER A 40 -10.93 -7.42 9.62
N GLN A 41 -9.70 -7.15 10.05
CA GLN A 41 -9.41 -6.29 11.19
C GLN A 41 -8.01 -5.68 11.10
N ILE A 42 -7.89 -4.43 11.54
CA ILE A 42 -6.62 -3.71 11.67
C ILE A 42 -6.61 -2.97 13.01
N ASP A 43 -5.59 -3.18 13.84
CA ASP A 43 -5.37 -2.42 15.07
C ASP A 43 -4.28 -1.34 14.89
N ALA A 44 -3.95 -0.61 15.96
CA ALA A 44 -2.92 0.43 15.89
C ALA A 44 -1.54 -0.13 15.48
N THR A 45 -1.14 -1.27 16.03
CA THR A 45 0.12 -1.94 15.71
C THR A 45 0.16 -2.37 14.24
N GLY A 46 -0.96 -2.88 13.73
CA GLY A 46 -1.12 -3.24 12.32
C GLY A 46 -0.98 -2.04 11.39
N LEU A 47 -1.54 -0.88 11.74
CA LEU A 47 -1.36 0.35 10.97
C LEU A 47 0.11 0.78 10.92
N PHE A 48 0.83 0.70 12.04
CA PHE A 48 2.28 0.98 12.06
C PHE A 48 3.07 -0.02 11.21
N ALA A 49 2.71 -1.29 11.23
CA ALA A 49 3.37 -2.31 10.41
C ALA A 49 3.13 -2.11 8.91
N ILE A 50 1.92 -1.69 8.52
CA ILE A 50 1.61 -1.31 7.14
C ILE A 50 2.46 -0.12 6.70
N ARG A 51 2.55 0.92 7.55
CA ARG A 51 3.39 2.09 7.28
C ARG A 51 4.83 1.72 7.05
N ASP A 52 5.43 1.00 7.98
CA ASP A 52 6.83 0.61 7.97
C ASP A 52 7.17 -0.30 6.77
N ALA A 53 6.28 -1.23 6.43
CA ALA A 53 6.41 -2.02 5.21
C ALA A 53 6.41 -1.14 3.95
N PHE A 54 5.51 -0.16 3.88
CA PHE A 54 5.40 0.71 2.71
C PHE A 54 6.52 1.74 2.63
N ASP A 55 6.97 2.30 3.74
CA ASP A 55 8.14 3.18 3.79
C ASP A 55 9.39 2.43 3.29
N THR A 56 9.55 1.16 3.68
CA THR A 56 10.64 0.31 3.17
C THR A 56 10.58 0.14 1.65
N LEU A 57 9.37 0.01 1.07
CA LEU A 57 9.21 -0.09 -0.39
C LEU A 57 9.43 1.26 -1.08
N ARG A 58 8.91 2.35 -0.51
CA ARG A 58 9.10 3.72 -1.03
C ARG A 58 10.55 4.15 -1.02
N ALA A 59 11.31 3.77 0.01
CA ALA A 59 12.75 4.01 0.08
C ALA A 59 13.52 3.35 -1.08
N ARG A 60 12.93 2.34 -1.73
CA ARG A 60 13.47 1.69 -2.95
C ARG A 60 12.94 2.31 -4.25
N GLY A 61 12.20 3.42 -4.18
CA GLY A 61 11.58 4.07 -5.34
C GLY A 61 10.29 3.41 -5.82
N ILE A 62 9.70 2.50 -5.04
CA ILE A 62 8.50 1.76 -5.42
C ILE A 62 7.25 2.58 -5.08
N VAL A 63 6.36 2.76 -6.06
CA VAL A 63 5.04 3.35 -5.84
C VAL A 63 4.16 2.35 -5.10
N VAL A 64 3.72 2.72 -3.90
CA VAL A 64 2.84 1.87 -3.06
C VAL A 64 1.38 2.30 -3.19
N ALA A 65 0.52 1.32 -3.43
CA ALA A 65 -0.91 1.49 -3.52
C ALA A 65 -1.65 0.43 -2.70
N ALA A 66 -2.78 0.83 -2.13
CA ALA A 66 -3.64 -0.05 -1.34
C ALA A 66 -5.07 -0.03 -1.88
N ALA A 67 -5.64 -1.22 -2.05
CA ALA A 67 -7.05 -1.39 -2.35
C ALA A 67 -7.80 -1.74 -1.05
N GLY A 68 -8.81 -0.96 -0.69
CA GLY A 68 -9.56 -1.14 0.55
C GLY A 68 -10.87 -0.35 0.58
N ARG A 69 -11.80 -0.75 1.46
CA ARG A 69 -13.09 -0.06 1.61
C ARG A 69 -12.90 1.33 2.23
N ASP A 70 -13.15 2.35 1.42
CA ASP A 70 -12.94 3.77 1.74
C ASP A 70 -13.53 4.21 3.09
N THR A 71 -14.77 3.81 3.38
CA THR A 71 -15.46 4.12 4.65
C THR A 71 -14.82 3.48 5.88
N GLU A 72 -14.29 2.26 5.78
CA GLU A 72 -13.59 1.62 6.90
C GLU A 72 -12.19 2.21 7.11
N TRP A 73 -11.53 2.69 6.05
CA TRP A 73 -10.19 3.28 6.13
C TRP A 73 -10.23 4.73 6.61
N ALA A 74 -11.14 5.55 6.09
CA ALA A 74 -11.35 6.93 6.54
C ALA A 74 -11.80 6.97 8.01
N ASP A 75 -12.74 6.11 8.39
CA ASP A 75 -13.21 6.02 9.79
C ASP A 75 -12.11 5.48 10.74
N ARG A 76 -11.30 4.50 10.31
CA ARG A 76 -10.18 3.99 11.13
C ARG A 76 -9.00 4.96 11.27
N SER A 77 -8.69 5.72 10.22
CA SER A 77 -7.61 6.73 10.24
C SER A 77 -8.00 7.98 11.01
N ALA A 78 -9.24 8.47 10.82
CA ALA A 78 -9.80 9.61 11.55
C ALA A 78 -9.92 9.36 13.06
N ARG A 79 -10.30 8.14 13.49
CA ARG A 79 -10.43 7.79 14.92
C ARG A 79 -9.11 7.74 15.69
N ARG A 80 -7.96 7.76 15.01
CA ARG A 80 -6.65 7.47 15.62
C ARG A 80 -5.61 8.58 15.40
N ASP A 81 -5.97 9.69 14.76
CA ASP A 81 -5.04 10.75 14.31
C ASP A 81 -3.92 10.20 13.40
N LEU A 82 -4.22 9.13 12.65
CA LEU A 82 -3.27 8.40 11.80
C LEU A 82 -3.34 8.86 10.34
N SER A 83 -3.89 10.04 10.06
CA SER A 83 -3.91 10.66 8.74
C SER A 83 -2.49 10.76 8.14
N GLY A 84 -1.49 11.04 8.99
CA GLY A 84 -0.08 11.05 8.60
C GLY A 84 0.47 9.67 8.18
N VAL A 85 -0.09 8.57 8.71
CA VAL A 85 0.33 7.20 8.37
C VAL A 85 -0.02 6.81 6.93
N LEU A 86 -1.07 7.42 6.38
CA LEU A 86 -1.53 7.16 5.02
C LEU A 86 -0.85 8.07 3.99
N THR A 87 0.00 9.00 4.44
CA THR A 87 0.64 9.98 3.56
C THR A 87 1.55 9.29 2.56
N GLY A 88 1.32 9.54 1.27
CA GLY A 88 2.07 8.94 0.17
C GLY A 88 1.56 7.57 -0.29
N ILE A 89 0.58 6.97 0.40
CA ILE A 89 -0.06 5.73 -0.05
C ILE A 89 -1.20 6.09 -1.01
N ARG A 90 -1.17 5.55 -2.24
CA ARG A 90 -2.29 5.72 -3.16
C ARG A 90 -3.42 4.76 -2.76
N PHE A 91 -4.55 5.29 -2.32
CA PHE A 91 -5.72 4.49 -1.96
C PHE A 91 -6.69 4.38 -3.14
N PHE A 92 -7.17 3.16 -3.37
CA PHE A 92 -8.20 2.87 -4.36
C PHE A 92 -9.32 2.04 -3.72
N PRO A 93 -10.59 2.27 -4.11
CA PRO A 93 -11.70 1.52 -3.52
C PRO A 93 -11.72 0.06 -3.97
N THR A 94 -11.07 -0.28 -5.10
CA THR A 94 -10.97 -1.66 -5.59
C THR A 94 -9.58 -1.95 -6.17
N LEU A 95 -9.19 -3.22 -6.17
CA LEU A 95 -7.95 -3.69 -6.79
C LEU A 95 -7.90 -3.36 -8.28
N ARG A 96 -9.02 -3.50 -8.98
CA ARG A 96 -9.14 -3.20 -10.42
C ARG A 96 -8.77 -1.76 -10.76
N LEU A 97 -9.16 -0.80 -9.92
CA LEU A 97 -8.82 0.61 -10.13
C LEU A 97 -7.33 0.89 -9.88
N ALA A 98 -6.75 0.25 -8.86
CA ALA A 98 -5.31 0.34 -8.61
C ALA A 98 -4.50 -0.26 -9.78
N GLU A 99 -4.94 -1.39 -10.35
CA GLU A 99 -4.33 -1.98 -11.54
C GLU A 99 -4.47 -1.11 -12.78
N LEU A 100 -5.61 -0.41 -12.94
CA LEU A 100 -5.81 0.50 -14.04
C LEU A 100 -4.83 1.68 -13.95
N ALA A 101 -4.72 2.31 -12.77
CA ALA A 101 -3.79 3.41 -12.53
C ALA A 101 -2.32 2.99 -12.71
N CYS A 102 -1.95 1.82 -12.20
CA CYS A 102 -0.62 1.23 -12.39
C CYS A 102 -0.31 1.03 -13.88
N ARG A 103 -1.23 0.42 -14.64
CA ARG A 103 -1.03 0.22 -16.09
C ARG A 103 -0.98 1.52 -16.87
N GLU A 104 -1.77 2.52 -16.50
CA GLU A 104 -1.75 3.82 -17.14
C GLU A 104 -0.39 4.50 -16.93
N GLU A 105 0.10 4.58 -15.69
CA GLU A 105 1.39 5.21 -15.39
C GLU A 105 2.58 4.43 -15.98
N LEU A 106 2.50 3.10 -16.06
CA LEU A 106 3.52 2.31 -16.75
C LEU A 106 3.48 2.45 -18.29
N ARG A 107 2.34 2.87 -18.86
CA ARG A 107 2.17 3.15 -20.30
C ARG A 107 2.55 4.58 -20.66
N GLN A 108 2.45 5.52 -19.72
CA GLN A 108 3.01 6.84 -19.88
C GLN A 108 4.53 6.71 -19.66
N PRO A 109 5.41 6.94 -20.65
CA PRO A 109 6.81 7.21 -20.32
C PRO A 109 6.84 8.38 -19.31
N PRO A 110 7.83 8.46 -18.40
CA PRO A 110 7.93 9.61 -17.51
C PRO A 110 7.85 10.86 -18.38
N THR A 111 6.84 11.69 -18.16
CA THR A 111 6.65 12.91 -18.94
C THR A 111 7.88 13.77 -18.70
N ALA A 112 8.87 13.62 -19.58
CA ALA A 112 9.93 14.58 -19.76
C ALA A 112 9.26 15.83 -20.32
N GLY A 113 9.07 16.83 -19.47
CA GLY A 113 8.68 18.17 -19.91
C GLY A 113 7.83 18.94 -18.92
N ALA A 114 8.51 19.80 -18.14
CA ALA A 114 8.19 21.24 -18.11
C ALA A 114 9.42 21.98 -17.59
N GLY A 115 10.44 22.07 -18.45
CA GLY A 115 11.31 23.24 -18.44
C GLY A 115 10.69 24.25 -19.40
N ASP A 116 10.36 25.42 -18.87
CA ASP A 116 10.40 26.72 -19.54
C ASP A 116 10.95 27.71 -18.52
#